data_AF-A0A9D6ZVH5-F1
#
_entry.id   AF-A0A9D6ZVH5-F1
#
_cell.length_a   1.000
_cell.length_b   1.000
_cell.length_c   1.000
_cell.angle_alpha   90.00
_cell.angle_beta   90.00
_cell.angle_gamma   90.00
#
_symmetry.space_group_name_H-M   'P 1'
#
loop_
_entity.id
_entity.type
_entity.pdbx_description
1 polymer ?
#
loop_
_entity_poly.entity_id
_entity_poly.type
_entity_poly.pdbx_seq_one_letter_code
_entity_poly.pdbx_strand_id
1 'polypeptide(L)'
;MKRALVVDSWMLVIYSGQGIKMNHVRLTDLDELALVVREPKARAYITEAVDAYRGGAYRAAIVSTWIAVTFDIISKIRELASQDDAMAKNVIAELDNAISTKNTKKLQTLEEDLLTKALMDFEFLSQQEYHDLLRMKEDRNLCAHPAFVVEELLFEPEPERVRMHIVHSVRYLLQHQPVQGKSALGRLVADVKSATFPNELETACVFLNSKYLNRAKKVLVQNMIVVLLKSLLRGNDPDLPSSYSSQMILTIQAIARKHPDVYELQMKEKLPVIVESLEDSRLLNVFHLLGADARCWNWIGEPSRIRLKSAISIGILQPATRNLVFKATGIEELKPYIIAAFNTLKVESQIGVVASCPRPEFAEKAIQIYSGASSFRGAESLAASVIVPMIPFFSREDVTNILECVKQNNQIWDAAGTPAILENLFDGTICFIDLTKDAWKELLDFLVPKHTWLANRGRGWIDSNWKGIVKRLEQVGISIPEIPLDI
;
A
#
# COMPACT_ATOMS: atom_id res chain seq x y z
N MET A 1 -29.98 -56.68 -23.51
CA MET A 1 -30.52 -56.70 -22.14
C MET A 1 -29.37 -56.39 -21.19
N LYS A 2 -29.43 -55.22 -20.53
CA LYS A 2 -28.61 -54.64 -19.44
C LYS A 2 -27.06 -54.82 -19.42
N ARG A 3 -26.38 -53.69 -19.67
CA ARG A 3 -25.01 -53.35 -19.23
C ARG A 3 -24.96 -53.25 -17.69
N ALA A 4 -23.97 -53.87 -17.07
CA ALA A 4 -23.64 -53.73 -15.66
C ALA A 4 -22.59 -52.61 -15.50
N LEU A 5 -22.87 -51.66 -14.60
CA LEU A 5 -21.97 -50.59 -14.17
C LEU A 5 -21.18 -51.09 -12.97
N VAL A 6 -19.86 -51.02 -13.09
CA VAL A 6 -18.86 -51.20 -12.04
C VAL A 6 -18.89 -49.96 -11.14
N VAL A 7 -18.98 -50.16 -9.82
CA VAL A 7 -18.72 -49.13 -8.82
C VAL A 7 -17.52 -49.62 -8.02
N ASP A 8 -16.37 -49.01 -8.27
CA ASP A 8 -15.13 -49.26 -7.54
C ASP A 8 -15.11 -48.46 -6.24
N SER A 9 -14.67 -49.15 -5.19
CA SER A 9 -14.24 -48.63 -3.90
C SER A 9 -12.85 -47.96 -4.03
N TRP A 10 -12.29 -47.46 -2.92
CA TRP A 10 -11.04 -46.66 -2.79
C TRP A 10 -11.26 -45.17 -3.17
N MET A 11 -11.09 -44.17 -2.30
CA MET A 11 -9.96 -43.93 -1.41
C MET A 11 -10.37 -42.89 -0.35
N LEU A 12 -10.25 -43.27 0.93
CA LEU A 12 -10.23 -42.35 2.08
C LEU A 12 -8.94 -41.52 1.98
N VAL A 13 -9.05 -40.25 1.61
CA VAL A 13 -8.00 -39.25 1.83
C VAL A 13 -8.57 -38.09 2.62
N ILE A 14 -8.10 -38.08 3.86
CA ILE A 14 -8.08 -37.04 4.88
C ILE A 14 -8.07 -35.63 4.26
N TYR A 15 -9.22 -34.95 4.27
CA TYR A 15 -9.25 -33.48 4.16
C TYR A 15 -9.14 -32.90 5.56
N SER A 16 -7.91 -32.51 5.90
CA SER A 16 -7.59 -31.70 7.06
C SER A 16 -8.24 -30.32 6.93
N GLY A 17 -9.16 -30.02 7.84
CA GLY A 17 -9.28 -28.72 8.49
C GLY A 17 -9.33 -27.47 7.61
N GLN A 18 -10.34 -27.34 6.77
CA GLN A 18 -10.95 -26.02 6.56
C GLN A 18 -12.41 -26.13 6.96
N GLY A 19 -12.70 -25.69 8.20
CA GLY A 19 -14.06 -25.53 8.67
C GLY A 19 -14.81 -24.64 7.69
N ILE A 20 -15.76 -25.23 6.98
CA ILE A 20 -16.86 -24.53 6.36
C ILE A 20 -17.49 -23.72 7.51
N LYS A 21 -17.23 -22.41 7.55
CA LYS A 21 -18.02 -21.49 8.38
C LYS A 21 -19.42 -21.55 7.81
N MET A 22 -20.25 -22.46 8.31
CA MET A 22 -21.67 -22.26 8.29
C MET A 22 -21.91 -20.95 9.05
N ASN A 23 -22.13 -19.86 8.32
CA ASN A 23 -22.70 -18.66 8.88
C ASN A 23 -24.09 -19.05 9.38
N HIS A 24 -24.14 -19.52 10.63
CA HIS A 24 -25.37 -19.46 11.39
C HIS A 24 -25.73 -17.98 11.46
N VAL A 25 -26.60 -17.52 10.57
CA VAL A 25 -27.28 -16.24 10.73
C VAL A 25 -28.16 -16.41 11.97
N ARG A 26 -27.56 -16.14 13.13
CA ARG A 26 -28.31 -15.92 14.36
C ARG A 26 -28.84 -14.50 14.29
N LEU A 27 -30.06 -14.29 14.78
CA LEU A 27 -30.61 -12.95 14.92
C LEU A 27 -29.64 -12.13 15.78
N THR A 28 -29.29 -10.93 15.30
CA THR A 28 -28.39 -10.03 16.04
C THR A 28 -28.98 -9.72 17.40
N ASP A 29 -28.22 -9.88 18.47
CA ASP A 29 -28.66 -9.49 19.80
C ASP A 29 -28.87 -7.96 19.87
N LEU A 30 -30.04 -7.54 20.35
CA LEU A 30 -30.40 -6.12 20.39
C LEU A 30 -29.67 -5.36 21.51
N ASP A 31 -29.30 -6.03 22.61
CA ASP A 31 -28.52 -5.43 23.69
C ASP A 31 -27.07 -5.22 23.23
N GLU A 32 -26.48 -6.22 22.56
CA GLU A 32 -25.16 -6.07 21.94
C GLU A 32 -25.13 -4.92 20.93
N LEU A 33 -26.20 -4.75 20.14
CA LEU A 33 -26.33 -3.63 19.21
C LEU A 33 -26.43 -2.28 19.92
N ALA A 34 -27.16 -2.18 21.03
CA ALA A 34 -27.25 -0.94 21.79
C ALA A 34 -25.86 -0.50 22.32
N LEU A 35 -24.99 -1.45 22.67
CA LEU A 35 -23.64 -1.16 23.16
C LEU A 35 -22.71 -0.53 22.11
N VAL A 36 -22.90 -0.82 20.81
CA VAL A 36 -22.06 -0.26 19.74
C VAL A 36 -22.50 1.14 19.29
N VAL A 37 -23.64 1.64 19.79
CA VAL A 37 -24.10 3.01 19.53
C VAL A 37 -23.14 4.01 20.18
N ARG A 38 -22.59 4.90 19.36
CA ARG A 38 -21.55 5.86 19.79
C ARG A 38 -22.10 6.99 20.65
N GLU A 39 -23.14 7.67 20.17
CA GLU A 39 -23.68 8.87 20.80
C GLU A 39 -24.50 8.49 22.04
N PRO A 40 -24.13 8.94 23.25
CA PRO A 40 -24.79 8.51 24.49
C PRO A 40 -26.30 8.75 24.51
N LYS A 41 -26.77 9.86 23.95
CA LYS A 41 -28.21 10.16 23.88
C LYS A 41 -28.95 9.28 22.88
N ALA A 42 -28.37 9.04 21.70
CA ALA A 42 -28.94 8.10 20.74
C ALA A 42 -28.98 6.67 21.31
N ARG A 43 -27.96 6.27 22.08
CA ARG A 43 -27.93 4.99 22.78
C ARG A 43 -29.04 4.85 23.81
N ALA A 44 -29.35 5.91 24.57
CA ALA A 44 -30.47 5.89 25.50
C ALA A 44 -31.80 5.62 24.77
N TYR A 45 -32.07 6.32 23.66
CA TYR A 45 -33.27 6.10 22.85
C TYR A 45 -33.32 4.72 22.18
N ILE A 46 -32.19 4.16 21.75
CA ILE A 46 -32.14 2.77 21.25
C ILE A 46 -32.44 1.79 22.38
N THR A 47 -31.94 2.03 23.60
CA THR A 47 -32.24 1.18 24.75
C THR A 47 -33.73 1.21 25.07
N GLU A 48 -34.35 2.39 25.08
CA GLU A 48 -35.81 2.55 25.22
C GLU A 48 -36.57 1.83 24.09
N ALA A 49 -36.08 1.89 22.85
CA ALA A 49 -36.69 1.19 21.73
C ALA A 49 -36.64 -0.33 21.90
N VAL A 50 -35.53 -0.86 22.42
CA VAL A 50 -35.36 -2.29 22.71
C VAL A 50 -36.28 -2.74 23.85
N ASP A 51 -36.41 -1.94 24.90
CA ASP A 51 -37.33 -2.22 26.02
C ASP A 51 -38.80 -2.19 25.56
N ALA A 52 -39.18 -1.18 24.76
CA ALA A 52 -40.51 -1.10 24.16
C ALA A 52 -40.81 -2.28 23.24
N TYR A 53 -39.83 -2.69 22.42
CA TYR A 53 -39.94 -3.87 21.55
C TYR A 53 -40.18 -5.14 22.36
N ARG A 54 -39.43 -5.36 23.45
CA ARG A 54 -39.60 -6.50 24.36
C ARG A 54 -40.94 -6.49 25.08
N GLY A 55 -41.44 -5.31 25.43
CA GLY A 55 -42.75 -5.13 26.06
C GLY A 55 -43.93 -5.24 25.10
N GLY A 56 -43.71 -5.50 23.79
CA GLY A 56 -44.78 -5.55 22.78
C GLY A 56 -45.30 -4.17 22.35
N ALA A 57 -44.68 -3.08 22.80
CA ALA A 57 -45.03 -1.71 22.45
C ALA A 57 -44.38 -1.29 21.12
N TYR A 58 -44.72 -1.96 20.02
CA TYR A 58 -44.06 -1.85 18.72
C TYR A 58 -44.10 -0.45 18.10
N ARG A 59 -45.21 0.27 18.23
CA ARG A 59 -45.32 1.66 17.77
C ARG A 59 -44.34 2.58 18.53
N ALA A 60 -44.23 2.40 19.84
CA ALA A 60 -43.30 3.17 20.67
C ALA A 60 -41.84 2.84 20.33
N ALA A 61 -41.53 1.57 20.08
CA ALA A 61 -40.20 1.14 19.65
C ALA A 61 -39.75 1.81 18.34
N ILE A 62 -40.63 1.89 17.33
CA ILE A 62 -40.33 2.59 16.07
C ILE A 62 -40.10 4.09 16.32
N VAL A 63 -40.97 4.73 17.12
CA VAL A 63 -40.84 6.16 17.44
C VAL A 63 -39.51 6.45 18.16
N SER A 64 -39.16 5.67 19.18
CA SER A 64 -37.87 5.82 19.89
C SER A 64 -36.66 5.57 18.98
N THR A 65 -36.75 4.59 18.07
CA THR A 65 -35.69 4.34 17.07
C THR A 65 -35.50 5.55 16.14
N TRP A 66 -36.60 6.15 15.67
CA TRP A 66 -36.54 7.36 14.84
C TRP A 66 -35.92 8.55 15.58
N ILE A 67 -36.26 8.73 16.86
CA ILE A 67 -35.66 9.78 17.69
C ILE A 67 -34.15 9.56 17.82
N ALA A 68 -33.69 8.32 18.01
CA ALA A 68 -32.27 8.01 18.04
C ALA A 68 -31.56 8.39 16.72
N VAL A 69 -32.16 8.07 15.57
CA VAL A 69 -31.62 8.39 14.24
C VAL A 69 -31.51 9.90 14.02
N THR A 70 -32.58 10.65 14.28
CA THR A 70 -32.58 12.11 14.12
C THR A 70 -31.54 12.78 15.02
N PHE A 71 -31.46 12.34 16.29
CA PHE A 71 -30.48 12.88 17.25
C PHE A 71 -29.04 12.61 16.81
N ASP A 72 -28.75 11.39 16.36
CA ASP A 72 -27.41 11.00 15.92
C ASP A 72 -26.96 11.76 14.67
N ILE A 73 -27.84 11.95 13.67
CA ILE A 73 -27.53 12.77 12.49
C ILE A 73 -27.18 14.20 12.92
N ILE A 74 -27.99 14.82 13.79
CA ILE A 74 -27.73 16.18 14.27
C ILE A 74 -26.41 16.24 15.06
N SER A 75 -26.16 15.27 15.95
CA SER A 75 -24.90 15.19 16.72
C SER A 75 -23.69 15.10 15.79
N LYS A 76 -23.76 14.26 14.76
CA LYS A 76 -22.73 14.12 13.73
C LYS A 76 -22.48 15.41 12.95
N ILE A 77 -23.54 16.13 12.56
CA ILE A 77 -23.39 17.43 11.89
C ILE A 77 -22.76 18.45 12.84
N ARG A 78 -23.11 18.46 14.14
CA ARG A 78 -22.47 19.32 15.14
C ARG A 78 -20.99 18.99 15.33
N GLU A 79 -20.63 17.70 15.36
CA GLU A 79 -19.24 17.24 15.41
C GLU A 79 -18.46 17.78 14.20
N LEU A 80 -19.01 17.67 12.98
CA LEU A 80 -18.40 18.23 11.77
C LEU A 80 -18.29 19.76 11.80
N ALA A 81 -19.31 20.47 12.30
CA ALA A 81 -19.28 21.93 12.43
C ALA A 81 -18.19 22.39 13.40
N SER A 82 -17.95 21.62 14.47
CA SER A 82 -16.84 21.87 15.42
C SER A 82 -15.46 21.61 14.81
N GLN A 83 -15.38 20.81 13.74
CA GLN A 83 -14.18 20.54 12.94
C GLN A 83 -14.04 21.49 11.74
N ASP A 84 -14.66 22.67 11.83
CA ASP A 84 -14.63 23.73 10.81
C ASP A 84 -15.26 23.39 9.45
N ASP A 85 -16.14 22.38 9.37
CA ASP A 85 -16.86 22.13 8.13
C ASP A 85 -17.90 23.24 7.83
N ALA A 86 -17.73 23.92 6.69
CA ALA A 86 -18.54 25.06 6.32
C ALA A 86 -20.02 24.70 6.06
N MET A 87 -20.28 23.54 5.46
CA MET A 87 -21.65 23.09 5.18
C MET A 87 -22.37 22.73 6.47
N ALA A 88 -21.71 21.98 7.36
CA ALA A 88 -22.22 21.65 8.68
C ALA A 88 -22.51 22.90 9.51
N LYS A 89 -21.60 23.89 9.51
CA LYS A 89 -21.82 25.19 10.18
C LYS A 89 -23.09 25.88 9.68
N ASN A 90 -23.32 25.90 8.37
CA ASN A 90 -24.54 26.50 7.80
C ASN A 90 -25.81 25.75 8.25
N VAL A 91 -25.81 24.42 8.21
CA VAL A 91 -26.95 23.60 8.62
C VAL A 91 -27.23 23.76 10.12
N ILE A 92 -26.20 23.78 10.97
CA ILE A 92 -26.36 23.99 12.42
C ILE A 92 -26.83 25.42 12.72
N ALA A 93 -26.31 26.44 12.03
CA ALA A 93 -26.79 27.80 12.20
C ALA A 93 -28.27 27.95 11.83
N GLU A 94 -28.71 27.29 10.76
CA GLU A 94 -30.13 27.25 10.38
C GLU A 94 -30.99 26.54 11.44
N LEU A 95 -30.53 25.39 11.95
CA LEU A 95 -31.21 24.63 13.00
C LEU A 95 -31.31 25.43 14.31
N ASP A 96 -30.19 25.99 14.79
CA ASP A 96 -30.14 26.74 16.05
C ASP A 96 -30.98 28.02 15.98
N ASN A 97 -31.05 28.67 14.80
CA ASN A 97 -31.95 29.79 14.57
C ASN A 97 -33.44 29.37 14.59
N ALA A 98 -33.79 28.23 14.00
CA ALA A 98 -35.15 27.70 14.05
C ALA A 98 -35.58 27.35 15.49
N ILE A 99 -34.65 26.81 16.30
CA ILE A 99 -34.87 26.52 17.72
C ILE A 99 -35.06 27.82 18.52
N SER A 100 -34.18 28.81 18.36
CA SER A 100 -34.24 30.06 19.13
C SER A 100 -35.50 30.88 18.85
N THR A 101 -35.96 30.86 17.59
CA THR A 101 -37.20 31.53 17.15
C THR A 101 -38.47 30.71 17.39
N LYS A 102 -38.36 29.48 17.91
CA LYS A 102 -39.46 28.52 18.12
C LYS A 102 -40.31 28.30 16.84
N ASN A 103 -39.66 28.30 15.68
CA ASN A 103 -40.35 28.15 14.40
C ASN A 103 -40.67 26.67 14.12
N THR A 104 -41.83 26.21 14.59
CA THR A 104 -42.27 24.81 14.51
C THR A 104 -42.33 24.27 13.08
N LYS A 105 -42.80 25.08 12.12
CA LYS A 105 -42.84 24.69 10.70
C LYS A 105 -41.43 24.44 10.14
N LYS A 106 -40.49 25.34 10.44
CA LYS A 106 -39.10 25.22 9.98
C LYS A 106 -38.43 23.98 10.60
N LEU A 107 -38.67 23.70 11.88
CA LEU A 107 -38.16 22.50 12.56
C LEU A 107 -38.71 21.21 11.94
N GLN A 108 -39.99 21.18 11.55
CA GLN A 108 -40.58 20.04 10.85
C GLN A 108 -39.94 19.83 9.47
N THR A 109 -39.77 20.90 8.68
CA THR A 109 -39.09 20.81 7.38
C THR A 109 -37.65 20.32 7.53
N LEU A 110 -36.93 20.79 8.56
CA LEU A 110 -35.58 20.31 8.85
C LEU A 110 -35.57 18.82 9.21
N GLU A 111 -36.49 18.35 10.07
CA GLU A 111 -36.66 16.92 10.40
C GLU A 111 -36.96 16.10 9.13
N GLU A 112 -37.81 16.62 8.24
CA GLU A 112 -38.19 15.94 7.01
C GLU A 112 -36.99 15.73 6.08
N ASP A 113 -36.11 16.72 5.97
CA ASP A 113 -34.95 16.70 5.10
C ASP A 113 -33.73 15.98 5.69
N LEU A 114 -33.73 15.62 6.99
CA LEU A 114 -32.54 15.07 7.67
C LEU A 114 -31.93 13.85 6.97
N LEU A 115 -32.75 12.87 6.55
CA LEU A 115 -32.24 11.69 5.84
C LEU A 115 -31.66 12.06 4.48
N THR A 116 -32.29 13.00 3.78
CA THR A 116 -31.81 13.49 2.48
C THR A 116 -30.47 14.21 2.64
N LYS A 117 -30.31 15.04 3.68
CA LYS A 117 -29.02 15.65 4.03
C LYS A 117 -27.99 14.61 4.42
N ALA A 118 -28.38 13.61 5.21
CA ALA A 118 -27.50 12.50 5.59
C ALA A 118 -27.02 11.70 4.38
N LEU A 119 -27.81 11.58 3.31
CA LEU A 119 -27.40 10.95 2.06
C LEU A 119 -26.57 11.89 1.16
N MET A 120 -27.13 13.05 0.80
CA MET A 120 -26.63 13.92 -0.27
C MET A 120 -25.55 14.90 0.20
N ASP A 121 -25.73 15.50 1.37
CA ASP A 121 -24.86 16.59 1.85
C ASP A 121 -23.68 16.03 2.65
N PHE A 122 -23.97 15.08 3.56
CA PHE A 122 -23.00 14.58 4.53
C PHE A 122 -22.54 13.14 4.29
N GLU A 123 -23.20 12.43 3.37
CA GLU A 123 -22.81 11.09 2.97
C GLU A 123 -22.68 10.11 4.16
N PHE A 124 -23.48 10.26 5.21
CA PHE A 124 -23.58 9.32 6.33
C PHE A 124 -24.20 7.98 5.92
N LEU A 125 -24.97 7.97 4.84
CA LEU A 125 -25.68 6.81 4.31
C LEU A 125 -25.26 6.53 2.86
N SER A 126 -25.43 5.30 2.42
CA SER A 126 -25.51 4.90 1.02
C SER A 126 -26.95 4.97 0.51
N GLN A 127 -27.15 4.86 -0.81
CA GLN A 127 -28.49 4.92 -1.41
C GLN A 127 -29.42 3.84 -0.85
N GLN A 128 -28.92 2.62 -0.64
CA GLN A 128 -29.72 1.52 -0.12
C GLN A 128 -30.07 1.75 1.35
N GLU A 129 -29.10 2.14 2.17
CA GLU A 129 -29.31 2.42 3.60
C GLU A 129 -30.28 3.60 3.79
N TYR A 130 -30.22 4.60 2.91
CA TYR A 130 -31.20 5.69 2.88
C TYR A 130 -32.62 5.17 2.63
N HIS A 131 -32.83 4.28 1.65
CA HIS A 131 -34.16 3.72 1.40
C HIS A 131 -34.69 2.91 2.59
N ASP A 132 -33.84 2.11 3.23
CA ASP A 132 -34.21 1.33 4.41
C ASP A 132 -34.61 2.23 5.59
N LEU A 133 -33.88 3.32 5.85
CA LEU A 133 -34.23 4.28 6.91
C LEU A 133 -35.40 5.19 6.52
N LEU A 134 -35.60 5.46 5.24
CA LEU A 134 -36.78 6.18 4.75
C LEU A 134 -38.04 5.38 5.04
N ARG A 135 -37.99 4.04 4.86
CA ARG A 135 -39.10 3.15 5.23
C ARG A 135 -39.44 3.23 6.72
N MET A 136 -38.45 3.31 7.60
CA MET A 136 -38.68 3.53 9.03
C MET A 136 -39.39 4.86 9.30
N LYS A 137 -38.99 5.94 8.63
CA LYS A 137 -39.65 7.26 8.75
C LYS A 137 -41.13 7.18 8.32
N GLU A 138 -41.42 6.49 7.23
CA GLU A 138 -42.79 6.24 6.77
C GLU A 138 -43.61 5.46 7.81
N ASP A 139 -43.07 4.36 8.34
CA ASP A 139 -43.75 3.56 9.36
C ASP A 139 -43.92 4.35 10.68
N ARG A 140 -42.96 5.21 11.05
CA ARG A 140 -43.10 6.15 12.19
C ARG A 140 -44.26 7.10 11.97
N ASN A 141 -44.41 7.66 10.77
CA ASN A 141 -45.50 8.58 10.48
C ASN A 141 -46.87 7.88 10.62
N LEU A 142 -46.98 6.63 10.19
CA LEU A 142 -48.17 5.79 10.42
C LEU A 142 -48.40 5.49 11.91
N CYS A 143 -47.33 5.35 12.70
CA CYS A 143 -47.44 5.15 14.15
C CYS A 143 -47.89 6.42 14.89
N ALA A 144 -47.49 7.61 14.43
CA ALA A 144 -47.71 8.89 15.12
C ALA A 144 -49.05 9.55 14.75
N HIS A 145 -49.55 9.31 13.54
CA HIS A 145 -50.81 9.87 13.07
C HIS A 145 -51.81 8.74 12.79
N PRO A 146 -53.00 8.74 13.43
CA PRO A 146 -54.08 7.86 13.01
C PRO A 146 -54.34 8.12 11.54
N ALA A 147 -54.18 7.11 10.69
CA ALA A 147 -54.54 7.25 9.30
C ALA A 147 -56.04 7.55 9.28
N PHE A 148 -56.46 8.69 8.69
CA PHE A 148 -57.87 9.03 8.48
C PHE A 148 -58.48 8.13 7.38
N VAL A 149 -58.36 6.82 7.56
CA VAL A 149 -58.93 5.78 6.72
C VAL A 149 -60.21 5.31 7.42
N VAL A 150 -61.18 4.89 6.62
CA VAL A 150 -62.60 4.68 6.95
C VAL A 150 -62.85 3.60 8.03
N GLU A 151 -61.81 2.95 8.55
CA GLU A 151 -61.88 1.95 9.61
C GLU A 151 -60.97 2.37 10.79
N GLU A 152 -61.50 2.35 12.01
CA GLU A 152 -60.88 2.79 13.28
C GLU A 152 -59.64 1.99 13.73
N LEU A 153 -58.95 1.30 12.83
CA LEU A 153 -57.80 0.45 13.15
C LEU A 153 -56.49 1.26 13.17
N LEU A 154 -55.85 1.32 14.33
CA LEU A 154 -54.52 1.87 14.50
C LEU A 154 -53.49 0.99 13.75
N PHE A 155 -52.49 1.61 13.12
CA PHE A 155 -51.40 0.88 12.48
C PHE A 155 -50.62 0.06 13.52
N GLU A 156 -50.57 -1.26 13.33
CA GLU A 156 -49.88 -2.21 14.19
C GLU A 156 -48.74 -2.89 13.41
N PRO A 157 -47.48 -2.50 13.66
CA PRO A 157 -46.34 -3.04 12.92
C PRO A 157 -45.92 -4.41 13.47
N GLU A 158 -45.60 -5.33 12.55
CA GLU A 158 -45.08 -6.66 12.88
C GLU A 158 -43.77 -6.61 13.68
N PRO A 159 -43.54 -7.53 14.64
CA PRO A 159 -42.33 -7.55 15.47
C PRO A 159 -41.03 -7.59 14.64
N GLU A 160 -40.99 -8.38 13.57
CA GLU A 160 -39.83 -8.52 12.70
C GLU A 160 -39.50 -7.22 11.98
N ARG A 161 -40.53 -6.43 11.63
CA ARG A 161 -40.36 -5.12 11.00
C ARG A 161 -39.76 -4.12 11.98
N VAL A 162 -40.25 -4.10 13.22
CA VAL A 162 -39.69 -3.25 14.29
C VAL A 162 -38.23 -3.62 14.56
N ARG A 163 -37.93 -4.92 14.66
CA ARG A 163 -36.57 -5.42 14.85
C ARG A 163 -35.64 -4.97 13.72
N MET A 164 -36.10 -5.09 12.47
CA MET A 164 -35.36 -4.64 11.30
C MET A 164 -35.00 -3.15 11.41
N HIS A 165 -35.96 -2.30 11.77
CA HIS A 165 -35.72 -0.85 11.95
C HIS A 165 -34.65 -0.56 13.01
N ILE A 166 -34.69 -1.25 14.15
CA ILE A 166 -33.67 -1.09 15.21
C ILE A 166 -32.30 -1.52 14.68
N VAL A 167 -32.22 -2.71 14.08
CA VAL A 167 -30.96 -3.28 13.58
C VAL A 167 -30.34 -2.41 12.49
N HIS A 168 -31.13 -1.99 11.50
CA HIS A 168 -30.68 -1.16 10.39
C HIS A 168 -30.23 0.21 10.87
N SER A 169 -30.98 0.86 11.77
CA SER A 169 -30.59 2.14 12.35
C SER A 169 -29.22 2.07 13.02
N VAL A 170 -29.01 1.06 13.88
CA VAL A 170 -27.71 0.88 14.55
C VAL A 170 -26.60 0.58 13.54
N ARG A 171 -26.84 -0.37 12.63
CA ARG A 171 -25.81 -0.87 11.71
C ARG A 171 -25.40 0.15 10.67
N TYR A 172 -26.34 0.87 10.09
CA TYR A 172 -26.08 1.78 8.97
C TYR A 172 -25.62 3.15 9.45
N LEU A 173 -25.99 3.55 10.66
CA LEU A 173 -25.81 4.92 11.11
C LEU A 173 -25.20 5.00 12.51
N LEU A 174 -25.91 4.55 13.55
CA LEU A 174 -25.61 4.94 14.93
C LEU A 174 -24.27 4.42 15.48
N GLN A 175 -23.74 3.32 14.92
CA GLN A 175 -22.43 2.79 15.31
C GLN A 175 -21.24 3.49 14.60
N HIS A 176 -21.51 4.34 13.61
CA HIS A 176 -20.49 4.91 12.72
C HIS A 176 -20.10 6.35 13.08
N GLN A 177 -18.87 6.73 12.74
CA GLN A 177 -18.38 8.10 12.90
C GLN A 177 -18.77 8.98 11.71
N PRO A 178 -18.94 10.30 11.88
CA PRO A 178 -19.09 11.21 10.75
C PRO A 178 -17.75 11.32 10.00
N VAL A 179 -17.59 10.58 8.91
CA VAL A 179 -16.37 10.63 8.08
C VAL A 179 -16.69 11.40 6.80
N GLN A 180 -16.33 12.68 6.77
CA GLN A 180 -16.49 13.52 5.60
C GLN A 180 -15.31 13.37 4.64
N GLY A 181 -15.55 13.30 3.34
CA GLY A 181 -14.48 13.18 2.33
C GLY A 181 -13.49 14.35 2.30
N LYS A 182 -13.93 15.60 2.48
CA LYS A 182 -13.03 16.77 2.49
C LYS A 182 -12.19 16.86 3.77
N SER A 183 -12.78 16.65 4.95
CA SER A 183 -12.02 16.62 6.20
C SER A 183 -11.10 15.39 6.28
N ALA A 184 -11.50 14.25 5.72
CA ALA A 184 -10.64 13.07 5.61
C ALA A 184 -9.45 13.32 4.68
N LEU A 185 -9.65 14.03 3.56
CA LEU A 185 -8.56 14.42 2.69
C LEU A 185 -7.59 15.40 3.39
N GLY A 186 -8.12 16.40 4.11
CA GLY A 186 -7.29 17.32 4.91
C GLY A 186 -6.47 16.59 5.99
N ARG A 187 -7.08 15.62 6.69
CA ARG A 187 -6.39 14.77 7.67
C ARG A 187 -5.33 13.87 7.02
N LEU A 188 -5.62 13.30 5.85
CA LEU A 188 -4.63 12.52 5.10
C LEU A 188 -3.42 13.39 4.74
N VAL A 189 -3.65 14.60 4.23
CA VAL A 189 -2.58 15.56 3.90
C VAL A 189 -1.74 15.90 5.15
N ALA A 190 -2.39 16.12 6.30
CA ALA A 190 -1.69 16.37 7.56
C ALA A 190 -0.84 15.15 8.00
N ASP A 191 -1.37 13.94 7.87
CA ASP A 191 -0.64 12.72 8.21
C ASP A 191 0.53 12.44 7.26
N VAL A 192 0.37 12.66 5.95
CA VAL A 192 1.45 12.52 4.96
C VAL A 192 2.64 13.43 5.28
N LYS A 193 2.37 14.59 5.90
CA LYS A 193 3.39 15.53 6.39
C LYS A 193 3.99 15.16 7.74
N SER A 194 3.40 14.20 8.46
CA SER A 194 3.85 13.83 9.80
C SER A 194 5.25 13.23 9.76
N ALA A 195 6.11 13.63 10.70
CA ALA A 195 7.43 13.03 10.88
C ALA A 195 7.37 11.54 11.24
N THR A 196 6.21 11.06 11.70
CA THR A 196 5.97 9.65 12.06
C THR A 196 5.25 8.85 10.97
N PHE A 197 5.07 9.44 9.77
CA PHE A 197 4.48 8.71 8.66
C PHE A 197 5.35 7.50 8.29
N PRO A 198 4.77 6.31 8.02
CA PRO A 198 5.56 5.13 7.73
C PRO A 198 6.46 5.29 6.50
N ASN A 199 7.68 4.77 6.57
CA ASN A 199 8.70 4.88 5.53
C ASN A 199 8.75 3.67 4.57
N GLU A 200 8.00 2.61 4.88
CA GLU A 200 7.94 1.39 4.09
C GLU A 200 6.51 1.12 3.60
N LEU A 201 6.39 0.47 2.44
CA LEU A 201 5.08 0.25 1.82
C LEU A 201 4.16 -0.64 2.65
N GLU A 202 4.68 -1.70 3.27
CA GLU A 202 3.85 -2.61 4.07
C GLU A 202 3.28 -1.93 5.32
N THR A 203 4.10 -1.16 6.03
CA THR A 203 3.67 -0.40 7.21
C THR A 203 2.76 0.78 6.84
N ALA A 204 3.03 1.45 5.71
CA ALA A 204 2.15 2.47 5.15
C ALA A 204 0.78 1.91 4.79
N CYS A 205 0.72 0.71 4.18
CA CYS A 205 -0.54 0.03 3.89
C CYS A 205 -1.35 -0.22 5.16
N VAL A 206 -0.75 -0.73 6.24
CA VAL A 206 -1.44 -0.96 7.51
C VAL A 206 -2.02 0.34 8.07
N PHE A 207 -1.21 1.39 8.16
CA PHE A 207 -1.61 2.70 8.66
C PHE A 207 -2.76 3.30 7.84
N LEU A 208 -2.59 3.39 6.52
CA LEU A 208 -3.55 4.02 5.62
C LEU A 208 -4.85 3.21 5.51
N ASN A 209 -4.78 1.88 5.50
CA ASN A 209 -5.98 1.05 5.49
C ASN A 209 -6.84 1.25 6.73
N SER A 210 -6.22 1.24 7.91
CA SER A 210 -6.94 1.39 9.18
C SER A 210 -7.58 2.78 9.32
N LYS A 211 -6.86 3.83 8.96
CA LYS A 211 -7.29 5.22 9.23
C LYS A 211 -8.14 5.82 8.10
N TYR A 212 -7.94 5.39 6.86
CA TYR A 212 -8.55 6.01 5.68
C TYR A 212 -9.24 5.01 4.75
N LEU A 213 -8.51 3.99 4.26
CA LEU A 213 -8.93 3.27 3.06
C LEU A 213 -9.97 2.17 3.30
N ASN A 214 -10.07 1.56 4.50
CA ASN A 214 -11.01 0.47 4.76
C ASN A 214 -12.48 0.88 4.64
N ARG A 215 -12.80 2.15 4.89
CA ARG A 215 -14.17 2.69 4.83
C ARG A 215 -14.27 3.90 3.88
N ALA A 216 -13.24 4.13 3.06
CA ALA A 216 -13.28 5.21 2.10
C ALA A 216 -14.31 4.91 1.01
N LYS A 217 -15.23 5.85 0.79
CA LYS A 217 -16.12 5.84 -0.38
C LYS A 217 -15.30 6.03 -1.65
N LYS A 218 -15.80 5.51 -2.78
CA LYS A 218 -15.16 5.63 -4.10
C LYS A 218 -14.78 7.08 -4.44
N VAL A 219 -15.68 8.04 -4.20
CA VAL A 219 -15.46 9.47 -4.46
C VAL A 219 -14.28 10.03 -3.65
N LEU A 220 -14.15 9.64 -2.38
CA LEU A 220 -13.01 10.04 -1.55
C LEU A 220 -11.70 9.49 -2.11
N VAL A 221 -11.65 8.20 -2.46
CA VAL A 221 -10.46 7.57 -3.06
C VAL A 221 -10.07 8.26 -4.37
N GLN A 222 -11.04 8.56 -5.23
CA GLN A 222 -10.81 9.31 -6.47
C GLN A 222 -10.20 10.68 -6.22
N ASN A 223 -10.73 11.41 -5.23
CA ASN A 223 -10.20 12.73 -4.85
C ASN A 223 -8.79 12.65 -4.25
N MET A 224 -8.52 11.65 -3.40
CA MET A 224 -7.18 11.41 -2.85
C MET A 224 -6.16 11.17 -3.98
N ILE A 225 -6.49 10.33 -4.95
CA ILE A 225 -5.63 10.07 -6.12
C ILE A 225 -5.35 11.37 -6.88
N VAL A 226 -6.37 12.16 -7.19
CA VAL A 226 -6.21 13.40 -7.97
C VAL A 226 -5.35 14.43 -7.27
N VAL A 227 -5.56 14.64 -5.97
CA VAL A 227 -4.75 15.59 -5.19
C VAL A 227 -3.31 15.13 -5.15
N LEU A 228 -3.05 13.90 -4.68
CA LEU A 228 -1.69 13.36 -4.58
C LEU A 228 -0.96 13.39 -5.94
N LEU A 229 -1.66 13.04 -7.02
CA LEU A 229 -1.10 13.04 -8.37
C LEU A 229 -0.71 14.45 -8.83
N LYS A 230 -1.59 15.44 -8.61
CA LYS A 230 -1.29 16.83 -8.96
C LYS A 230 -0.14 17.39 -8.11
N SER A 231 -0.17 17.17 -6.79
CA SER A 231 0.86 17.67 -5.87
C SER A 231 2.22 17.06 -6.19
N LEU A 232 2.27 15.74 -6.42
CA LEU A 232 3.50 15.02 -6.79
C LEU A 232 4.08 15.49 -8.13
N LEU A 233 3.25 15.59 -9.17
CA LEU A 233 3.74 15.88 -10.53
C LEU A 233 4.03 17.35 -10.77
N ARG A 234 3.17 18.26 -10.29
CA ARG A 234 3.37 19.70 -10.46
C ARG A 234 4.38 20.27 -9.45
N GLY A 235 4.45 19.69 -8.25
CA GLY A 235 5.43 20.06 -7.22
C GLY A 235 5.33 21.51 -6.75
N ASN A 236 4.16 22.14 -6.90
CA ASN A 236 3.87 23.53 -6.54
C ASN A 236 2.69 23.66 -5.56
N ASP A 237 2.27 22.55 -4.96
CA ASP A 237 1.23 22.53 -3.96
C ASP A 237 1.81 22.98 -2.61
N PRO A 238 1.33 24.09 -2.01
CA PRO A 238 1.84 24.58 -0.73
C PRO A 238 1.55 23.61 0.42
N ASP A 239 0.47 22.81 0.33
CA ASP A 239 0.10 21.86 1.37
C ASP A 239 0.83 20.53 1.25
N LEU A 240 1.28 20.16 0.04
CA LEU A 240 2.03 18.95 -0.26
C LEU A 240 3.24 19.25 -1.18
N PRO A 241 4.30 19.90 -0.64
CA PRO A 241 5.50 20.17 -1.42
C PRO A 241 6.25 18.89 -1.80
N SER A 242 7.16 19.00 -2.78
CA SER A 242 7.93 17.87 -3.31
C SER A 242 8.80 17.14 -2.28
N SER A 243 9.09 17.75 -1.12
CA SER A 243 9.80 17.11 -0.01
C SER A 243 9.08 15.87 0.54
N TYR A 244 7.75 15.79 0.35
CA TYR A 244 6.94 14.64 0.78
C TYR A 244 6.67 13.63 -0.35
N SER A 245 7.44 13.66 -1.44
CA SER A 245 7.22 12.81 -2.62
C SER A 245 7.22 11.32 -2.28
N SER A 246 8.08 10.88 -1.36
CA SER A 246 8.15 9.48 -0.93
C SER A 246 6.85 9.05 -0.24
N GLN A 247 6.35 9.85 0.69
CA GLN A 247 5.10 9.59 1.42
C GLN A 247 3.89 9.64 0.47
N MET A 248 3.88 10.57 -0.48
CA MET A 248 2.85 10.63 -1.52
C MET A 248 2.85 9.35 -2.37
N ILE A 249 4.01 8.86 -2.81
CA ILE A 249 4.14 7.61 -3.56
C ILE A 249 3.65 6.41 -2.75
N LEU A 250 4.06 6.27 -1.48
CA LEU A 250 3.59 5.20 -0.61
C LEU A 250 2.06 5.23 -0.45
N THR A 251 1.49 6.42 -0.35
CA THR A 251 0.04 6.61 -0.26
C THR A 251 -0.67 6.18 -1.54
N ILE A 252 -0.15 6.59 -2.70
CA ILE A 252 -0.68 6.19 -4.01
C ILE A 252 -0.59 4.66 -4.18
N GLN A 253 0.52 4.03 -3.81
CA GLN A 253 0.68 2.57 -3.87
C GLN A 253 -0.26 1.83 -2.92
N ALA A 254 -0.48 2.35 -1.71
CA ALA A 254 -1.45 1.79 -0.77
C ALA A 254 -2.88 1.87 -1.32
N ILE A 255 -3.25 2.99 -1.95
CA ILE A 255 -4.53 3.12 -2.66
C ILE A 255 -4.63 2.11 -3.80
N ALA A 256 -3.59 1.96 -4.62
CA ALA A 256 -3.56 1.01 -5.73
C ALA A 256 -3.74 -0.45 -5.28
N ARG A 257 -3.18 -0.82 -4.11
CA ARG A 257 -3.36 -2.15 -3.52
C ARG A 257 -4.76 -2.36 -2.93
N LYS A 258 -5.32 -1.34 -2.26
CA LYS A 258 -6.60 -1.48 -1.54
C LYS A 258 -7.82 -1.31 -2.43
N HIS A 259 -7.74 -0.40 -3.40
CA HIS A 259 -8.84 0.00 -4.31
C HIS A 259 -8.38 -0.06 -5.78
N PRO A 260 -7.97 -1.23 -6.29
CA PRO A 260 -7.34 -1.37 -7.60
C PRO A 260 -8.20 -0.85 -8.75
N ASP A 261 -9.50 -1.14 -8.76
CA ASP A 261 -10.41 -0.72 -9.84
C ASP A 261 -10.59 0.80 -9.89
N VAL A 262 -10.74 1.43 -8.71
CA VAL A 262 -10.88 2.88 -8.59
C VAL A 262 -9.58 3.57 -8.99
N TYR A 263 -8.44 3.02 -8.55
CA TYR A 263 -7.12 3.50 -8.90
C TYR A 263 -6.89 3.46 -10.41
N GLU A 264 -7.08 2.30 -11.04
CA GLU A 264 -6.81 2.12 -12.46
C GLU A 264 -7.69 3.03 -13.33
N LEU A 265 -9.00 3.10 -13.05
CA LEU A 265 -9.92 3.97 -13.77
C LEU A 265 -9.50 5.44 -13.65
N GLN A 266 -9.20 5.90 -12.43
CA GLN A 266 -8.85 7.30 -12.18
C GLN A 266 -7.49 7.67 -12.78
N MET A 267 -6.51 6.78 -12.71
CA MET A 267 -5.18 7.01 -13.29
C MET A 267 -5.25 7.07 -14.82
N LYS A 268 -5.98 6.15 -15.46
CA LYS A 268 -6.20 6.18 -16.92
C LYS A 268 -6.84 7.49 -17.39
N GLU A 269 -7.79 8.03 -16.61
CA GLU A 269 -8.48 9.27 -16.97
C GLU A 269 -7.62 10.53 -16.72
N LYS A 270 -6.93 10.60 -15.57
CA LYS A 270 -6.31 11.86 -15.09
C LYS A 270 -4.82 11.97 -15.36
N LEU A 271 -4.07 10.87 -15.34
CA LEU A 271 -2.63 10.89 -15.54
C LEU A 271 -2.23 11.51 -16.89
N PRO A 272 -2.84 11.14 -18.04
CA PRO A 272 -2.40 11.63 -19.35
C PRO A 272 -2.56 13.15 -19.45
N VAL A 273 -3.73 13.65 -19.02
CA VAL A 273 -4.06 15.08 -18.98
C VAL A 273 -3.06 15.87 -18.14
N ILE A 274 -2.69 15.35 -16.97
CA ILE A 274 -1.74 16.05 -16.09
C ILE A 274 -0.35 16.06 -16.72
N VAL A 275 0.14 14.93 -17.22
CA VAL A 275 1.49 14.82 -17.81
C VAL A 275 1.63 15.70 -19.05
N GLU A 276 0.61 15.76 -19.91
CA GLU A 276 0.61 16.62 -21.10
C GLU A 276 0.73 18.10 -20.74
N SER A 277 0.11 18.53 -19.63
CA SER A 277 0.20 19.90 -19.12
C SER A 277 1.50 20.27 -18.41
N LEU A 278 2.43 19.33 -18.20
CA LEU A 278 3.67 19.60 -17.47
C LEU A 278 4.68 20.36 -18.33
N GLU A 279 5.27 21.39 -17.72
CA GLU A 279 6.48 22.03 -18.20
C GLU A 279 7.70 21.11 -18.06
N ASP A 280 8.75 21.34 -18.86
CA ASP A 280 9.96 20.51 -18.86
C ASP A 280 10.65 20.46 -17.49
N SER A 281 10.59 21.54 -16.72
CA SER A 281 11.12 21.62 -15.35
C SER A 281 10.47 20.63 -14.38
N ARG A 282 9.24 20.19 -14.66
CA ARG A 282 8.44 19.28 -13.82
C ARG A 282 8.28 17.89 -14.43
N LEU A 283 8.64 17.71 -15.70
CA LEU A 283 8.46 16.45 -16.42
C LEU A 283 9.19 15.28 -15.74
N LEU A 284 10.35 15.53 -15.13
CA LEU A 284 11.11 14.52 -14.39
C LEU A 284 10.36 13.98 -13.16
N ASN A 285 9.36 14.68 -12.64
CA ASN A 285 8.57 14.20 -11.51
C ASN A 285 7.76 12.95 -11.86
N VAL A 286 7.45 12.73 -13.15
CA VAL A 286 6.73 11.55 -13.63
C VAL A 286 7.49 10.26 -13.30
N PHE A 287 8.82 10.30 -13.25
CA PHE A 287 9.64 9.13 -12.89
C PHE A 287 9.41 8.63 -11.46
N HIS A 288 8.88 9.46 -10.54
CA HIS A 288 8.45 8.97 -9.22
C HIS A 288 7.36 7.90 -9.36
N LEU A 289 6.38 8.13 -10.25
CA LEU A 289 5.28 7.19 -10.49
C LEU A 289 5.73 6.01 -11.32
N LEU A 290 6.53 6.23 -12.37
CA LEU A 290 6.99 5.14 -13.23
C LEU A 290 7.85 4.12 -12.48
N GLY A 291 8.65 4.58 -11.51
CA GLY A 291 9.39 3.70 -10.61
C GLY A 291 8.51 2.97 -9.58
N ALA A 292 7.32 3.48 -9.29
CA ALA A 292 6.39 2.93 -8.29
C ALA A 292 5.33 2.00 -8.90
N ASP A 293 4.88 2.28 -10.13
CA ASP A 293 3.93 1.50 -10.93
C ASP A 293 4.22 1.64 -12.43
N ALA A 294 4.84 0.62 -13.01
CA ALA A 294 5.20 0.57 -14.42
C ALA A 294 3.98 0.67 -15.36
N ARG A 295 2.76 0.33 -14.91
CA ARG A 295 1.53 0.43 -15.71
C ARG A 295 1.21 1.88 -16.10
N CYS A 296 1.68 2.85 -15.31
CA CYS A 296 1.53 4.28 -15.60
C CYS A 296 2.09 4.65 -16.98
N TRP A 297 3.15 3.96 -17.44
CA TRP A 297 3.71 4.16 -18.78
C TRP A 297 2.69 3.89 -19.88
N ASN A 298 1.87 2.85 -19.72
CA ASN A 298 0.88 2.45 -20.71
C ASN A 298 -0.32 3.39 -20.78
N TRP A 299 -0.53 4.20 -19.74
CA TRP A 299 -1.66 5.13 -19.69
C TRP A 299 -1.32 6.49 -20.30
N ILE A 300 -0.05 6.92 -20.28
CA ILE A 300 0.38 8.17 -20.92
C ILE A 300 0.43 8.06 -22.45
N GLY A 301 0.09 9.16 -23.11
CA GLY A 301 0.09 9.26 -24.58
C GLY A 301 1.50 9.35 -25.17
N GLU A 302 1.60 9.00 -26.45
CA GLU A 302 2.88 8.96 -27.20
C GLU A 302 3.68 10.28 -27.16
N PRO A 303 3.07 11.48 -27.32
CA PRO A 303 3.81 12.73 -27.24
C PRO A 303 4.55 12.90 -25.89
N SER A 304 3.91 12.54 -24.78
CA SER A 304 4.51 12.58 -23.45
C SER A 304 5.62 11.54 -23.29
N ARG A 305 5.44 10.33 -23.86
CA ARG A 305 6.47 9.28 -23.84
C ARG A 305 7.75 9.73 -24.57
N ILE A 306 7.61 10.38 -25.72
CA ILE A 306 8.75 10.95 -26.47
C ILE A 306 9.48 11.99 -25.62
N ARG A 307 8.73 12.93 -25.00
CA ARG A 307 9.31 13.94 -24.11
C ARG A 307 10.05 13.31 -22.93
N LEU A 308 9.48 12.28 -22.30
CA LEU A 308 10.09 11.57 -21.18
C LEU A 308 11.38 10.83 -21.57
N LYS A 309 11.39 10.17 -22.74
CA LYS A 309 12.60 9.54 -23.30
C LYS A 309 13.74 10.56 -23.46
N SER A 310 13.43 11.74 -24.01
CA SER A 310 14.40 12.84 -24.14
C SER A 310 14.86 13.41 -22.78
N ALA A 311 13.95 13.49 -21.80
CA ALA A 311 14.24 14.05 -20.48
C ALA A 311 15.21 13.19 -19.65
N ILE A 312 15.38 11.91 -19.96
CA ILE A 312 16.31 11.00 -19.26
C ILE A 312 17.72 11.59 -19.22
N SER A 313 18.23 12.09 -20.34
CA SER A 313 19.60 12.62 -20.44
C SER A 313 19.83 13.83 -19.54
N ILE A 314 18.80 14.65 -19.34
CA ILE A 314 18.82 15.81 -18.44
C ILE A 314 18.67 15.35 -16.99
N GLY A 315 17.75 14.42 -16.74
CA GLY A 315 17.40 13.94 -15.39
C GLY A 315 18.54 13.24 -14.67
N ILE A 316 19.46 12.60 -15.39
CA ILE A 316 20.61 11.93 -14.77
C ILE A 316 21.72 12.89 -14.32
N LEU A 317 21.72 14.14 -14.80
CA LEU A 317 22.78 15.11 -14.48
C LEU A 317 22.72 15.54 -13.01
N GLN A 318 21.51 15.70 -12.47
CA GLN A 318 21.29 16.11 -11.07
C GLN A 318 21.09 14.89 -10.16
N PRO A 319 21.79 14.80 -9.01
CA PRO A 319 21.68 13.64 -8.11
C PRO A 319 20.24 13.34 -7.65
N ALA A 320 19.44 14.38 -7.36
CA ALA A 320 18.07 14.22 -6.86
C ALA A 320 17.14 13.53 -7.88
N THR A 321 17.28 13.85 -9.16
CA THR A 321 16.44 13.29 -10.24
C THR A 321 17.01 12.02 -10.84
N ARG A 322 18.34 11.83 -10.76
CA ARG A 322 19.04 10.66 -11.27
C ARG A 322 18.46 9.35 -10.75
N ASN A 323 18.28 9.25 -9.43
CA ASN A 323 17.76 8.03 -8.81
C ASN A 323 16.30 7.77 -9.19
N LEU A 324 15.52 8.81 -9.50
CA LEU A 324 14.15 8.66 -9.98
C LEU A 324 14.14 8.02 -11.37
N VAL A 325 14.98 8.53 -12.28
CA VAL A 325 15.11 7.99 -13.63
C VAL A 325 15.50 6.51 -13.60
N PHE A 326 16.48 6.15 -12.77
CA PHE A 326 16.94 4.76 -12.68
C PHE A 326 15.94 3.80 -12.06
N LYS A 327 14.98 4.27 -11.24
CA LYS A 327 13.89 3.42 -10.74
C LYS A 327 12.94 2.95 -11.84
N ALA A 328 12.88 3.66 -12.96
CA ALA A 328 12.03 3.31 -14.11
C ALA A 328 12.66 2.30 -15.09
N THR A 329 13.78 1.65 -14.72
CA THR A 329 14.44 0.60 -15.53
C THR A 329 13.54 -0.59 -15.86
N GLY A 330 12.52 -0.86 -15.04
CA GLY A 330 11.55 -1.93 -15.28
C GLY A 330 10.59 -1.69 -16.45
N ILE A 331 10.65 -0.53 -17.11
CA ILE A 331 9.86 -0.24 -18.31
C ILE A 331 10.74 -0.53 -19.54
N GLU A 332 10.38 -1.59 -20.28
CA GLU A 332 11.15 -2.06 -21.45
C GLU A 332 11.43 -0.97 -22.50
N GLU A 333 10.47 -0.08 -22.76
CA GLU A 333 10.67 1.04 -23.69
C GLU A 333 11.67 2.10 -23.21
N LEU A 334 11.82 2.28 -21.90
CA LEU A 334 12.73 3.28 -21.32
C LEU A 334 14.12 2.69 -21.06
N LYS A 335 14.19 1.39 -20.80
CA LYS A 335 15.40 0.64 -20.49
C LYS A 335 16.60 0.96 -21.41
N PRO A 336 16.52 0.93 -22.75
CA PRO A 336 17.68 1.25 -23.60
C PRO A 336 18.16 2.69 -23.43
N TYR A 337 17.25 3.65 -23.25
CA TYR A 337 17.59 5.05 -23.02
C TYR A 337 18.24 5.27 -21.65
N ILE A 338 17.75 4.58 -20.62
CA ILE A 338 18.29 4.63 -19.27
C ILE A 338 19.70 4.03 -19.22
N ILE A 339 19.93 2.87 -19.85
CA ILE A 339 21.24 2.23 -19.92
C ILE A 339 22.24 3.10 -20.70
N ALA A 340 21.82 3.64 -21.85
CA ALA A 340 22.66 4.56 -22.62
C ALA A 340 23.04 5.79 -21.77
N ALA A 341 22.09 6.37 -21.04
CA ALA A 341 22.33 7.50 -20.14
C ALA A 341 23.25 7.13 -18.96
N PHE A 342 23.10 5.95 -18.37
CA PHE A 342 24.01 5.45 -17.34
C PHE A 342 25.46 5.38 -17.83
N ASN A 343 25.66 4.93 -19.06
CA ASN A 343 26.99 4.78 -19.65
C ASN A 343 27.68 6.12 -19.96
N THR A 344 26.93 7.24 -20.08
CA THR A 344 27.53 8.58 -20.25
C THR A 344 27.97 9.23 -18.94
N LEU A 345 27.55 8.68 -17.79
CA LEU A 345 27.96 9.18 -16.48
C LEU A 345 29.44 8.88 -16.21
N LYS A 346 30.06 9.75 -15.39
CA LYS A 346 31.39 9.47 -14.82
C LYS A 346 31.33 8.25 -13.90
N VAL A 347 32.45 7.55 -13.76
CA VAL A 347 32.56 6.30 -12.98
C VAL A 347 32.09 6.49 -11.54
N GLU A 348 32.39 7.62 -10.89
CA GLU A 348 31.94 7.89 -9.51
C GLU A 348 30.41 7.98 -9.41
N SER A 349 29.78 8.55 -10.43
CA SER A 349 28.31 8.62 -10.50
C SER A 349 27.70 7.26 -10.84
N GLN A 350 28.37 6.44 -11.66
CA GLN A 350 27.93 5.06 -11.94
C GLN A 350 27.97 4.21 -10.66
N ILE A 351 29.05 4.30 -9.86
CA ILE A 351 29.17 3.63 -8.56
C ILE A 351 28.00 4.02 -7.65
N GLY A 352 27.72 5.32 -7.51
CA GLY A 352 26.62 5.79 -6.67
C GLY A 352 25.23 5.30 -7.13
N VAL A 353 25.02 5.16 -8.43
CA VAL A 353 23.77 4.62 -8.99
C VAL A 353 23.64 3.13 -8.69
N VAL A 354 24.69 2.34 -8.93
CA VAL A 354 24.68 0.89 -8.63
C VAL A 354 24.45 0.64 -7.14
N ALA A 355 25.10 1.42 -6.26
CA ALA A 355 24.96 1.29 -4.82
C ALA A 355 23.54 1.61 -4.33
N SER A 356 22.87 2.59 -4.94
CA SER A 356 21.55 3.09 -4.48
C SER A 356 20.35 2.48 -5.20
N CYS A 357 20.54 1.95 -6.41
CA CYS A 357 19.50 1.35 -7.24
C CYS A 357 20.06 0.13 -8.00
N PRO A 358 20.42 -0.96 -7.28
CA PRO A 358 20.97 -2.15 -7.89
C PRO A 358 19.94 -2.81 -8.81
N ARG A 359 20.39 -3.20 -10.01
CA ARG A 359 19.54 -3.74 -11.09
C ARG A 359 20.36 -4.67 -12.00
N PRO A 360 19.78 -5.76 -12.54
CA PRO A 360 20.52 -6.70 -13.41
C PRO A 360 21.21 -6.01 -14.59
N GLU A 361 20.60 -4.96 -15.15
CA GLU A 361 21.12 -4.18 -16.27
C GLU A 361 22.48 -3.53 -16.00
N PHE A 362 22.87 -3.37 -14.72
CA PHE A 362 24.13 -2.74 -14.34
C PHE A 362 25.21 -3.76 -13.94
N ALA A 363 24.92 -5.07 -13.98
CA ALA A 363 25.83 -6.11 -13.50
C ALA A 363 27.18 -6.09 -14.24
N GLU A 364 27.15 -6.13 -15.58
CA GLU A 364 28.36 -6.08 -16.40
C GLU A 364 29.22 -4.87 -16.07
N LYS A 365 28.60 -3.68 -15.97
CA LYS A 365 29.34 -2.45 -15.65
C LYS A 365 29.89 -2.45 -14.23
N ALA A 366 29.15 -2.99 -13.26
CA ALA A 366 29.59 -3.11 -11.88
C ALA A 366 30.84 -4.00 -11.78
N ILE A 367 30.85 -5.13 -12.48
CA ILE A 367 31.99 -6.04 -12.56
C ILE A 367 33.18 -5.35 -13.25
N GLN A 368 32.93 -4.63 -14.35
CA GLN A 368 33.98 -3.87 -15.04
C GLN A 368 34.61 -2.82 -14.11
N ILE A 369 33.82 -2.06 -13.37
CA ILE A 369 34.31 -1.06 -12.40
C ILE A 369 35.13 -1.74 -11.31
N TYR A 370 34.64 -2.84 -10.76
CA TYR A 370 35.34 -3.60 -9.72
C TYR A 370 36.69 -4.15 -10.22
N SER A 371 36.75 -4.65 -11.45
CA SER A 371 37.97 -5.17 -12.07
C SER A 371 39.09 -4.14 -12.20
N GLY A 372 38.73 -2.86 -12.30
CA GLY A 372 39.67 -1.74 -12.38
C GLY A 372 40.26 -1.29 -11.04
N ALA A 373 40.04 -2.03 -9.94
CA ALA A 373 40.59 -1.69 -8.64
C ALA A 373 42.12 -1.54 -8.68
N SER A 374 42.63 -0.42 -8.19
CA SER A 374 44.06 -0.05 -8.25
C SER A 374 44.78 -0.08 -6.90
N SER A 375 44.07 -0.44 -5.82
CA SER A 375 44.64 -0.64 -4.49
C SER A 375 43.79 -1.63 -3.69
N PHE A 376 44.37 -2.30 -2.70
CA PHE A 376 43.63 -3.22 -1.81
C PHE A 376 42.41 -2.56 -1.16
N ARG A 377 42.59 -1.37 -0.58
CA ARG A 377 41.48 -0.59 0.02
C ARG A 377 40.46 -0.14 -1.03
N GLY A 378 40.92 0.17 -2.25
CA GLY A 378 40.07 0.49 -3.38
C GLY A 378 39.20 -0.70 -3.80
N ALA A 379 39.77 -1.91 -3.87
CA ALA A 379 39.04 -3.13 -4.17
C ALA A 379 37.95 -3.40 -3.13
N GLU A 380 38.26 -3.27 -1.84
CA GLU A 380 37.30 -3.44 -0.76
C GLU A 380 36.15 -2.41 -0.84
N SER A 381 36.49 -1.13 -1.07
CA SER A 381 35.51 -0.05 -1.22
C SER A 381 34.60 -0.25 -2.45
N LEU A 382 35.19 -0.64 -3.59
CA LEU A 382 34.44 -0.92 -4.81
C LEU A 382 33.54 -2.14 -4.62
N ALA A 383 34.03 -3.24 -4.04
CA ALA A 383 33.21 -4.39 -3.75
C ALA A 383 32.00 -4.04 -2.87
N ALA A 384 32.22 -3.28 -1.79
CA ALA A 384 31.15 -2.83 -0.90
C ALA A 384 30.13 -1.93 -1.62
N SER A 385 30.56 -1.17 -2.63
CA SER A 385 29.71 -0.20 -3.33
C SER A 385 28.99 -0.77 -4.56
N VAL A 386 29.62 -1.69 -5.32
CA VAL A 386 29.09 -2.17 -6.61
C VAL A 386 28.89 -3.68 -6.70
N ILE A 387 29.57 -4.49 -5.87
CA ILE A 387 29.39 -5.95 -5.89
C ILE A 387 28.35 -6.37 -4.85
N VAL A 388 28.55 -6.00 -3.58
CA VAL A 388 27.67 -6.43 -2.48
C VAL A 388 26.19 -6.03 -2.69
N PRO A 389 25.85 -4.78 -3.07
CA PRO A 389 24.46 -4.41 -3.33
C PRO A 389 23.84 -5.13 -4.53
N MET A 390 24.66 -5.62 -5.46
CA MET A 390 24.24 -6.29 -6.69
C MET A 390 24.06 -7.80 -6.54
N ILE A 391 24.48 -8.40 -5.42
CA ILE A 391 24.40 -9.85 -5.18
C ILE A 391 23.03 -10.45 -5.54
N PRO A 392 21.87 -9.87 -5.14
CA PRO A 392 20.55 -10.42 -5.47
C PRO A 392 20.19 -10.39 -6.97
N PHE A 393 20.98 -9.67 -7.78
CA PHE A 393 20.70 -9.38 -9.19
C PHE A 393 21.70 -10.03 -10.15
N PHE A 394 22.75 -10.68 -9.63
CA PHE A 394 23.72 -11.37 -10.46
C PHE A 394 23.12 -12.65 -11.05
N SER A 395 23.43 -12.89 -12.33
CA SER A 395 23.24 -14.18 -12.98
C SER A 395 24.38 -15.13 -12.64
N ARG A 396 24.23 -16.42 -13.00
CA ARG A 396 25.31 -17.40 -12.91
C ARG A 396 26.58 -16.98 -13.67
N GLU A 397 26.43 -16.30 -14.80
CA GLU A 397 27.54 -15.86 -15.65
C GLU A 397 28.28 -14.70 -14.99
N ASP A 398 27.54 -13.79 -14.34
CA ASP A 398 28.11 -12.71 -13.54
C ASP A 398 28.95 -13.24 -12.38
N VAL A 399 28.48 -14.28 -11.68
CA VAL A 399 29.26 -14.92 -10.60
C VAL A 399 30.60 -15.43 -11.13
N THR A 400 30.60 -16.20 -12.22
CA THR A 400 31.83 -16.69 -12.85
C THR A 400 32.76 -15.54 -13.27
N ASN A 401 32.20 -14.48 -13.86
CA ASN A 401 32.96 -13.29 -14.26
C ASN A 401 33.59 -12.55 -13.07
N ILE A 402 32.91 -12.50 -11.92
CA ILE A 402 33.46 -11.93 -10.69
C ILE A 402 34.63 -12.76 -10.17
N LEU A 403 34.49 -14.10 -10.13
CA LEU A 403 35.58 -14.98 -9.70
C LEU A 403 36.80 -14.88 -10.62
N GLU A 404 36.57 -14.77 -11.93
CA GLU A 404 37.64 -14.53 -12.90
C GLU A 404 38.31 -13.17 -12.69
N CYS A 405 37.53 -12.12 -12.46
CA CYS A 405 38.02 -10.78 -12.12
C CYS A 405 38.93 -10.79 -10.88
N VAL A 406 38.55 -11.54 -9.84
CA VAL A 406 39.38 -11.74 -8.64
C VAL A 406 40.72 -12.37 -9.00
N LYS A 407 40.73 -13.42 -9.85
CA LYS A 407 41.98 -14.07 -10.30
C LYS A 407 42.89 -13.12 -11.08
N GLN A 408 42.32 -12.23 -11.89
CA GLN A 408 43.09 -11.38 -12.80
C GLN A 408 43.72 -10.13 -12.16
N ASN A 409 43.25 -9.71 -10.97
CA ASN A 409 43.73 -8.48 -10.33
C ASN A 409 44.28 -8.75 -8.92
N ASN A 410 45.60 -8.54 -8.73
CA ASN A 410 46.25 -8.71 -7.43
C ASN A 410 45.78 -7.73 -6.37
N GLN A 411 45.33 -6.54 -6.76
CA GLN A 411 44.70 -5.60 -5.83
C GLN A 411 43.38 -6.12 -5.27
N ILE A 412 42.79 -7.14 -5.91
CA ILE A 412 41.55 -7.78 -5.47
C ILE A 412 41.87 -9.05 -4.67
N TRP A 413 42.50 -10.06 -5.26
CA TRP A 413 42.65 -11.35 -4.55
C TRP A 413 43.53 -11.27 -3.29
N ASP A 414 44.48 -10.33 -3.23
CA ASP A 414 45.38 -10.15 -2.08
C ASP A 414 44.83 -9.13 -1.05
N ALA A 415 43.68 -8.51 -1.32
CA ALA A 415 43.04 -7.61 -0.36
C ALA A 415 42.47 -8.40 0.82
N ALA A 416 42.75 -7.92 2.04
CA ALA A 416 42.41 -8.63 3.27
C ALA A 416 40.89 -8.84 3.45
N GLY A 417 40.06 -7.94 2.90
CA GLY A 417 38.60 -8.02 2.92
C GLY A 417 37.98 -8.91 1.84
N THR A 418 38.72 -9.33 0.82
CA THR A 418 38.20 -10.15 -0.29
C THR A 418 37.56 -11.46 0.15
N PRO A 419 38.10 -12.22 1.12
CA PRO A 419 37.44 -13.43 1.60
C PRO A 419 36.01 -13.19 2.10
N ALA A 420 35.79 -12.13 2.89
CA ALA A 420 34.46 -11.80 3.41
C ALA A 420 33.49 -11.35 2.29
N ILE A 421 33.99 -10.64 1.27
CA ILE A 421 33.21 -10.28 0.09
C ILE A 421 32.77 -11.52 -0.68
N LEU A 422 33.69 -12.49 -0.86
CA LEU A 422 33.39 -13.75 -1.54
C LEU A 422 32.44 -14.64 -0.73
N GLU A 423 32.50 -14.60 0.60
CA GLU A 423 31.50 -15.25 1.46
C GLU A 423 30.10 -14.68 1.22
N ASN A 424 29.94 -13.35 1.19
CA ASN A 424 28.67 -12.71 0.88
C ASN A 424 28.17 -13.07 -0.52
N LEU A 425 29.07 -13.05 -1.51
CA LEU A 425 28.75 -13.44 -2.88
C LEU A 425 28.27 -14.89 -2.93
N PHE A 426 28.99 -15.81 -2.28
CA PHE A 426 28.61 -17.23 -2.22
C PHE A 426 27.24 -17.40 -1.56
N ASP A 427 27.04 -16.84 -0.37
CA ASP A 427 25.79 -17.00 0.39
C ASP A 427 24.59 -16.47 -0.38
N GLY A 428 24.73 -15.32 -1.05
CA GLY A 428 23.64 -14.73 -1.83
C GLY A 428 23.44 -15.35 -3.23
N THR A 429 24.39 -16.14 -3.73
CA THR A 429 24.31 -16.78 -5.05
C THR A 429 24.37 -18.31 -5.00
N ILE A 430 24.21 -18.90 -3.82
CA ILE A 430 24.24 -20.35 -3.60
C ILE A 430 23.24 -21.12 -4.46
N CYS A 431 22.14 -20.47 -4.88
CA CYS A 431 21.17 -21.04 -5.82
C CYS A 431 21.77 -21.40 -7.20
N PHE A 432 22.94 -20.86 -7.55
CA PHE A 432 23.68 -21.15 -8.78
C PHE A 432 24.85 -22.12 -8.57
N ILE A 433 24.99 -22.74 -7.39
CA ILE A 433 26.18 -23.52 -7.05
C ILE A 433 26.44 -24.70 -7.99
N ASP A 434 25.39 -25.39 -8.44
CA ASP A 434 25.51 -26.54 -9.36
C ASP A 434 26.19 -26.17 -10.69
N LEU A 435 26.12 -24.90 -11.09
CA LEU A 435 26.66 -24.37 -12.34
C LEU A 435 27.94 -23.54 -12.15
N THR A 436 28.24 -23.12 -10.92
CA THR A 436 29.41 -22.28 -10.60
C THR A 436 30.48 -23.04 -9.81
N LYS A 437 30.22 -24.32 -9.49
CA LYS A 437 31.10 -25.20 -8.70
C LYS A 437 32.54 -25.23 -9.23
N ASP A 438 32.69 -25.37 -10.54
CA ASP A 438 34.01 -25.44 -11.18
C ASP A 438 34.73 -24.10 -11.09
N ALA A 439 34.05 -22.97 -11.29
CA ALA A 439 34.64 -21.64 -11.15
C ALA A 439 35.14 -21.36 -9.72
N TRP A 440 34.38 -21.80 -8.70
CA TRP A 440 34.81 -21.71 -7.31
C TRP A 440 36.01 -22.60 -7.00
N LYS A 441 36.04 -23.82 -7.54
CA LYS A 441 37.17 -24.73 -7.40
C LYS A 441 38.43 -24.16 -8.08
N GLU A 442 38.30 -23.66 -9.30
CA GLU A 442 39.39 -23.01 -10.04
C GLU A 442 39.96 -21.80 -9.29
N LEU A 443 39.10 -21.01 -8.64
CA LEU A 443 39.57 -19.91 -7.79
C LEU A 443 40.42 -20.42 -6.63
N LEU A 444 40.00 -21.48 -5.93
CA LEU A 444 40.80 -22.07 -4.86
C LEU A 444 42.14 -22.61 -5.39
N ASP A 445 42.11 -23.38 -6.47
CA ASP A 445 43.32 -23.93 -7.10
C ASP A 445 44.29 -22.81 -7.51
N PHE A 446 43.77 -21.68 -8.01
CA PHE A 446 44.55 -20.48 -8.31
C PHE A 446 45.17 -19.83 -7.05
N LEU A 447 44.49 -19.86 -5.91
CA LEU A 447 44.95 -19.23 -4.67
C LEU A 447 45.99 -20.06 -3.92
N VAL A 448 46.00 -21.39 -4.08
CA VAL A 448 46.95 -22.32 -3.42
C VAL A 448 48.41 -21.86 -3.54
N PRO A 449 48.99 -21.63 -4.75
CA PRO A 449 50.39 -21.24 -4.88
C PRO A 449 50.69 -19.83 -4.31
N LYS A 450 49.67 -19.03 -4.00
CA LYS A 450 49.81 -17.69 -3.42
C LYS A 450 49.78 -17.70 -1.89
N HIS A 451 49.45 -18.84 -1.30
CA HIS A 451 49.24 -19.02 0.13
C HIS A 451 50.16 -20.07 0.76
N THR A 452 51.18 -20.55 0.05
CA THR A 452 52.18 -21.53 0.56
C THR A 452 52.88 -21.07 1.83
N TRP A 453 53.01 -19.75 2.04
CA TRP A 453 53.51 -19.16 3.28
C TRP A 453 52.70 -19.57 4.53
N LEU A 454 51.42 -19.94 4.40
CA LEU A 454 50.62 -20.48 5.50
C LEU A 454 51.19 -21.84 5.94
N ALA A 455 51.41 -22.74 4.98
CA ALA A 455 51.96 -24.07 5.26
C ALA A 455 53.35 -23.98 5.88
N ASN A 456 54.21 -23.07 5.38
CA ASN A 456 55.54 -22.81 5.96
C ASN A 456 55.51 -22.34 7.42
N ARG A 457 54.37 -21.82 7.89
CA ARG A 457 54.12 -21.42 9.29
C ARG A 457 53.33 -22.47 10.09
N GLY A 458 53.15 -23.67 9.56
CA GLY A 458 52.34 -24.73 10.18
C GLY A 458 50.85 -24.40 10.23
N ARG A 459 50.36 -23.56 9.32
CA ARG A 459 48.96 -23.11 9.22
C ARG A 459 48.32 -23.61 7.93
N GLY A 460 47.00 -23.78 7.94
CA GLY A 460 46.21 -24.11 6.75
C GLY A 460 45.17 -23.05 6.43
N TRP A 461 44.28 -23.36 5.47
CA TRP A 461 43.13 -22.53 5.13
C TRP A 461 42.30 -22.12 6.35
N ILE A 462 42.12 -23.05 7.30
CA ILE A 462 41.33 -22.87 8.52
C ILE A 462 41.86 -21.80 9.48
N ASP A 463 43.14 -21.42 9.33
CA ASP A 463 43.84 -20.44 10.17
C ASP A 463 43.99 -19.07 9.50
N SER A 464 43.42 -18.93 8.30
CA SER A 464 43.47 -17.73 7.47
C SER A 464 42.10 -17.04 7.39
N ASN A 465 42.08 -15.83 6.82
CA ASN A 465 40.84 -15.12 6.53
C ASN A 465 39.96 -15.84 5.50
N TRP A 466 40.49 -16.84 4.78
CA TRP A 466 39.76 -17.68 3.81
C TRP A 466 38.97 -18.83 4.47
N LYS A 467 39.10 -19.02 5.78
CA LYS A 467 38.41 -20.10 6.53
C LYS A 467 36.92 -20.17 6.24
N GLY A 468 36.23 -19.02 6.22
CA GLY A 468 34.77 -18.99 6.11
C GLY A 468 34.27 -19.41 4.74
N ILE A 469 34.90 -18.94 3.65
CA ILE A 469 34.56 -19.39 2.30
C ILE A 469 34.95 -20.85 2.08
N VAL A 470 36.11 -21.30 2.57
CA VAL A 470 36.54 -22.71 2.45
C VAL A 470 35.54 -23.66 3.10
N LYS A 471 35.04 -23.34 4.30
CA LYS A 471 34.01 -24.14 4.96
C LYS A 471 32.71 -24.23 4.16
N ARG A 472 32.29 -23.12 3.54
CA ARG A 472 31.07 -23.10 2.72
C ARG A 472 31.21 -23.97 1.47
N LEU A 473 32.36 -23.89 0.80
CA LEU A 473 32.66 -24.69 -0.38
C LEU A 473 32.73 -26.19 -0.04
N GLU A 474 33.32 -26.54 1.10
CA GLU A 474 33.35 -27.92 1.59
C GLU A 474 31.94 -28.47 1.88
N GLN A 475 31.05 -27.66 2.48
CA GLN A 475 29.67 -28.03 2.78
C GLN A 475 28.83 -28.36 1.53
N VAL A 476 29.14 -27.74 0.39
CA VAL A 476 28.49 -28.03 -0.91
C VAL A 476 29.25 -29.07 -1.73
N GLY A 477 30.20 -29.78 -1.11
CA GLY A 477 30.92 -30.90 -1.70
C GLY A 477 31.95 -30.48 -2.75
N ILE A 478 32.52 -29.28 -2.65
CA ILE A 478 33.71 -28.88 -3.43
C ILE A 478 34.95 -29.39 -2.69
N SER A 479 35.80 -30.13 -3.41
CA SER A 479 37.09 -30.57 -2.87
C SER A 479 37.99 -29.37 -2.63
N ILE A 480 38.46 -29.22 -1.39
CA ILE A 480 39.37 -28.14 -1.01
C ILE A 480 40.81 -28.60 -1.26
N PRO A 481 41.61 -27.90 -2.09
CA PRO A 481 43.00 -28.26 -2.31
C PRO A 481 43.84 -27.98 -1.05
N GLU A 482 44.74 -28.91 -0.71
CA GLU A 482 45.72 -28.69 0.36
C GLU A 482 46.75 -27.64 -0.06
N ILE A 483 47.22 -26.85 0.90
CA ILE A 483 48.31 -25.88 0.68
C ILE A 483 49.63 -26.63 0.86
N PRO A 484 50.45 -26.81 -0.21
CA PRO A 484 51.73 -27.47 -0.07
C PRO A 484 52.74 -26.58 0.67
N LEU A 485 53.70 -27.23 1.33
CA LEU A 485 54.93 -26.56 1.78
C LEU A 485 55.69 -26.05 0.55
N ASP A 486 56.30 -24.87 0.64
CA ASP A 486 57.27 -24.47 -0.40
C ASP A 486 58.47 -25.43 -0.31
N ILE A 487 58.77 -26.12 -1.41
CA ILE A 487 59.96 -26.98 -1.56
C ILE A 487 61.16 -26.11 -1.94
#